data_AF-A0A7I7Q6F6-F1
#
_entry.id   AF-A0A7I7Q6F6-F1
#
_cell.length_a   1.000
_cell.length_b   1.000
_cell.length_c   1.000
_cell.angle_alpha   90.00
_cell.angle_beta   90.00
_cell.angle_gamma   90.00
#
_symmetry.space_group_name_H-M   'P 1'
#
loop_
_entity.id
_entity.type
_entity.pdbx_description
1 polymer ?
#
loop_
_entity_poly.entity_id
_entity_poly.type
_entity_poly.pdbx_seq_one_letter_code
_entity_poly.pdbx_strand_id
1 'polypeptide(L)'
;MASVLWFQGGACSGNTMSFLNAEEPNVVDLIVDFGLDLLWHPSLGLELGKNAQKVFWDCANGDRPLDIFVFEGTVIEAPNGTGRMDMFADRAMKDWVTDLASAAQIVVAIGDCACFGGIPAMEPNPSASTGLQFHKRDRGGFLGPDFRSKMGLPVINIPGCPAHPDWITQILVALATGRAGDITLDELHRPETFFKTFTQTGCTRVQFFEYKQSTMSFGEGTRTGCLFYEFGCRGPMTHSPCNRILWNRQSSKTRAGMPCLGCTEPEFPHFDLAPGTVFKTQKVSGMIPREVPEGSDHLTYMAHAAAARIAAPQWSKENMFVV
;
A
#
# COMPACT_ATOMS: atom_id res chain seq x y z
N MET A 1 7.33 25.81 -7.95
CA MET A 1 7.77 24.42 -7.74
C MET A 1 7.23 23.98 -6.40
N ALA A 2 6.62 22.80 -6.33
CA ALA A 2 6.12 22.26 -5.07
C ALA A 2 7.26 21.56 -4.33
N SER A 3 7.52 22.00 -3.11
CA SER A 3 8.58 21.48 -2.26
C SER A 3 8.20 20.14 -1.62
N VAL A 4 9.09 19.16 -1.72
CA VAL A 4 8.89 17.81 -1.19
C VAL A 4 10.02 17.43 -0.26
N LEU A 5 9.67 17.10 0.97
CA LEU A 5 10.60 16.50 1.93
C LEU A 5 10.15 15.07 2.22
N TRP A 6 11.02 14.10 1.98
CA TRP A 6 10.71 12.69 2.15
C TRP A 6 11.55 12.06 3.24
N PHE A 7 10.93 11.52 4.29
CA PHE A 7 11.61 10.79 5.37
C PHE A 7 11.30 9.28 5.35
N GLN A 8 12.24 8.49 5.86
CA GLN A 8 12.11 7.04 6.04
C GLN A 8 12.28 6.69 7.52
N GLY A 9 11.21 6.19 8.17
CA GLY A 9 11.26 5.66 9.53
C GLY A 9 11.58 4.17 9.58
N GLY A 10 10.76 3.39 10.28
CA GLY A 10 10.85 1.92 10.27
C GLY A 10 10.50 1.33 8.91
N ALA A 11 11.46 1.34 7.98
CA ALA A 11 11.30 1.05 6.56
C ALA A 11 12.33 0.05 6.03
N CYS A 12 11.96 -0.65 4.95
CA CYS A 12 12.88 -1.48 4.15
C CYS A 12 13.38 -0.77 2.87
N SER A 13 13.04 0.52 2.71
CA SER A 13 13.29 1.34 1.52
C SER A 13 12.70 0.79 0.21
N GLY A 14 11.77 -0.17 0.30
CA GLY A 14 11.11 -0.76 -0.85
C GLY A 14 10.24 0.22 -1.62
N ASN A 15 9.66 1.24 -0.96
CA ASN A 15 8.85 2.24 -1.66
C ASN A 15 9.73 3.26 -2.39
N THR A 16 10.88 3.66 -1.84
CA THR A 16 11.89 4.40 -2.62
C THR A 16 12.29 3.63 -3.88
N MET A 17 12.61 2.34 -3.75
CA MET A 17 13.01 1.56 -4.93
C MET A 17 11.86 1.43 -5.93
N SER A 18 10.62 1.29 -5.44
CA SER A 18 9.43 1.30 -6.28
C SER A 18 9.27 2.64 -7.00
N PHE A 19 9.33 3.76 -6.29
CA PHE A 19 9.25 5.12 -6.84
C PHE A 19 10.25 5.34 -7.98
N LEU A 20 11.49 4.87 -7.82
CA LEU A 20 12.53 4.98 -8.86
C LEU A 20 12.26 4.15 -10.13
N ASN A 21 11.33 3.19 -10.08
CA ASN A 21 10.88 2.40 -11.24
C ASN A 21 9.64 2.99 -11.93
N ALA A 22 9.17 4.18 -11.55
CA ALA A 22 8.05 4.81 -12.20
C ALA A 22 8.34 5.18 -13.65
N GLU A 23 7.35 5.00 -14.50
CA GLU A 23 7.44 5.27 -15.94
C GLU A 23 6.34 6.23 -16.41
N GLU A 24 5.23 6.36 -15.67
CA GLU A 24 4.06 7.14 -16.11
C GLU A 24 3.51 8.07 -15.01
N PRO A 25 4.11 9.25 -14.79
CA PRO A 25 5.41 9.70 -15.29
C PRO A 25 6.59 9.19 -14.43
N ASN A 26 7.81 9.29 -14.96
CA ASN A 26 9.02 8.87 -14.24
C ASN A 26 9.53 9.96 -13.27
N VAL A 27 10.47 9.60 -12.38
CA VAL A 27 10.99 10.52 -11.34
C VAL A 27 11.72 11.73 -11.91
N VAL A 28 12.38 11.60 -13.06
CA VAL A 28 13.06 12.72 -13.73
C VAL A 28 12.03 13.71 -14.26
N ASP A 29 10.96 13.22 -14.90
CA ASP A 29 9.85 14.06 -15.38
C ASP A 29 9.22 14.83 -14.21
N LEU A 30 9.06 14.20 -13.04
CA LEU A 30 8.54 14.85 -11.84
C LEU A 30 9.32 16.12 -11.47
N ILE A 31 10.65 16.02 -11.52
CA ILE A 31 11.55 17.11 -11.12
C ILE A 31 11.64 18.17 -12.23
N VAL A 32 11.84 17.72 -13.48
CA VAL A 32 12.15 18.62 -14.61
C VAL A 32 10.88 19.28 -15.18
N ASP A 33 9.80 18.52 -15.34
CA ASP A 33 8.61 18.95 -16.09
C ASP A 33 7.43 19.32 -15.18
N PHE A 34 7.27 18.61 -14.06
CA PHE A 34 6.15 18.84 -13.12
C PHE A 34 6.51 19.76 -11.95
N GLY A 35 7.73 20.31 -11.94
CA GLY A 35 8.15 21.35 -11.01
C GLY A 35 8.21 20.90 -9.56
N LEU A 36 8.60 19.64 -9.31
CA LEU A 36 8.82 19.10 -7.99
C LEU A 36 10.21 19.48 -7.48
N ASP A 37 10.28 20.26 -6.39
CA ASP A 37 11.53 20.61 -5.70
C ASP A 37 11.78 19.60 -4.57
N LEU A 38 12.60 18.58 -4.84
CA LEU A 38 12.96 17.58 -3.84
C LEU A 38 13.96 18.17 -2.84
N LEU A 39 13.45 18.64 -1.71
CA LEU A 39 14.23 19.28 -0.65
C LEU A 39 15.30 18.35 -0.10
N TRP A 40 14.89 17.11 0.18
CA TRP A 40 15.77 16.03 0.61
C TRP A 40 15.02 14.69 0.58
N HIS A 41 15.77 13.63 0.32
CA HIS A 41 15.32 12.23 0.38
C HIS A 41 16.51 11.36 0.80
N PRO A 42 16.34 10.30 1.64
CA PRO A 42 17.48 9.52 2.18
C PRO A 42 18.45 8.97 1.14
N SER A 43 17.94 8.52 0.00
CA SER A 43 18.76 7.94 -1.09
C SER A 43 19.16 8.93 -2.20
N LEU A 44 18.59 10.13 -2.25
CA LEU A 44 18.77 11.07 -3.38
C LEU A 44 19.25 12.46 -2.94
N GLY A 45 19.14 12.77 -1.65
CA GLY A 45 19.54 14.05 -1.09
C GLY A 45 21.05 14.23 -1.16
N LEU A 46 21.47 15.40 -1.63
CA LEU A 46 22.88 15.77 -1.68
C LEU A 46 23.40 16.20 -0.29
N GLU A 47 22.52 16.76 0.53
CA GLU A 47 22.92 17.31 1.83
C GLU A 47 23.08 16.23 2.89
N LEU A 48 24.16 16.36 3.67
CA LEU A 48 24.55 15.41 4.71
C LEU A 48 24.79 16.11 6.04
N GLY A 49 24.67 15.36 7.13
CA GLY A 49 24.96 15.83 8.49
C GLY A 49 24.23 17.14 8.82
N LYS A 50 24.97 18.14 9.30
CA LYS A 50 24.41 19.45 9.71
C LYS A 50 23.72 20.21 8.58
N ASN A 51 24.13 20.02 7.32
CA ASN A 51 23.49 20.69 6.19
C ASN A 51 22.09 20.11 5.94
N ALA A 52 21.95 18.78 6.02
CA ALA A 52 20.65 18.12 5.96
C ALA A 52 19.76 18.57 7.14
N GLN A 53 20.31 18.57 8.36
CA GLN A 53 19.59 19.03 9.56
C GLN A 53 19.08 20.46 9.41
N LYS A 54 19.86 21.36 8.80
CA LYS A 54 19.42 22.72 8.53
C LYS A 54 18.17 22.74 7.63
N VAL A 55 18.14 21.96 6.56
CA VAL A 55 16.94 21.86 5.69
C VAL A 55 15.73 21.40 6.50
N PHE A 56 15.89 20.40 7.37
CA PHE A 56 14.80 19.85 8.16
C PHE A 56 14.25 20.87 9.17
N TRP A 57 15.14 21.55 9.87
CA TRP A 57 14.76 22.61 10.82
C TRP A 57 14.12 23.82 10.14
N ASP A 58 14.66 24.26 9.01
CA ASP A 58 14.07 25.36 8.25
C ASP A 58 12.63 25.03 7.83
N CYS A 59 12.35 23.77 7.44
CA CYS A 59 10.99 23.34 7.13
C CYS A 59 10.11 23.25 8.38
N ALA A 60 10.60 22.64 9.46
CA ALA A 60 9.87 22.47 10.72
C ALA A 60 9.48 23.82 11.36
N ASN A 61 10.37 24.81 11.30
CA ASN A 61 10.14 26.15 11.83
C ASN A 61 9.31 27.05 10.89
N GLY A 62 9.12 26.62 9.64
CA GLY A 62 8.43 27.41 8.60
C GLY A 62 9.31 28.49 7.94
N ASP A 63 10.62 28.47 8.18
CA ASP A 63 11.60 29.34 7.50
C ASP A 63 11.75 28.97 6.01
N ARG A 64 11.51 27.70 5.68
CA ARG A 64 11.39 27.19 4.32
C ARG A 64 9.99 26.60 4.12
N PRO A 65 9.26 26.97 3.05
CA PRO A 65 7.99 26.32 2.73
C PRO A 65 8.15 24.80 2.56
N LEU A 66 7.17 24.06 3.07
CA LEU A 66 7.03 22.62 2.89
C LEU A 66 5.63 22.32 2.35
N ASP A 67 5.54 22.02 1.07
CA ASP A 67 4.26 21.75 0.41
C ASP A 67 3.82 20.30 0.66
N ILE A 68 4.74 19.33 0.47
CA ILE A 68 4.44 17.91 0.63
C ILE A 68 5.47 17.29 1.58
N PHE A 69 5.00 16.81 2.73
CA PHE A 69 5.78 15.92 3.57
C PHE A 69 5.42 14.47 3.24
N VAL A 70 6.41 13.71 2.77
CA VAL A 70 6.27 12.29 2.48
C VAL A 70 6.92 11.48 3.58
N PHE A 71 6.19 10.49 4.10
CA PHE A 71 6.73 9.54 5.06
C PHE A 71 6.63 8.12 4.53
N GLU A 72 7.76 7.43 4.52
CA GLU A 72 7.86 6.00 4.22
C GLU A 72 8.24 5.22 5.50
N GLY A 73 7.59 4.08 5.71
CA GLY A 73 7.84 3.24 6.87
C GLY A 73 6.93 3.53 8.06
N THR A 74 7.06 2.73 9.11
CA THR A 74 6.27 2.92 10.34
C THR A 74 6.87 4.03 11.21
N VAL A 75 6.02 4.70 11.99
CA VAL A 75 6.50 5.49 13.12
C VAL A 75 6.80 4.53 14.28
N ILE A 76 8.04 4.53 14.74
CA ILE A 76 8.51 3.67 15.84
C ILE A 76 8.43 4.45 17.14
N GLU A 77 7.65 3.96 18.11
CA GLU A 77 7.48 4.61 19.40
C GLU A 77 8.32 3.95 20.52
N ALA A 78 8.89 2.78 20.29
CA ALA A 78 9.72 2.10 21.28
C ALA A 78 11.12 2.74 21.48
N PRO A 79 11.78 2.48 22.62
CA PRO A 79 11.24 1.80 23.80
C PRO A 79 10.36 2.75 24.63
N ASN A 80 9.33 2.21 25.29
CA ASN A 80 8.51 2.92 26.29
C ASN A 80 7.96 4.28 25.81
N GLY A 81 7.55 4.38 24.54
CA GLY A 81 7.04 5.61 23.96
C GLY A 81 8.11 6.67 23.65
N THR A 82 9.41 6.39 23.82
CA THR A 82 10.48 7.37 23.58
C THR A 82 10.88 7.50 22.10
N GLY A 83 10.54 6.54 21.25
CA GLY A 83 10.93 6.49 19.84
C GLY A 83 12.43 6.28 19.58
N ARG A 84 13.24 6.02 20.63
CA ARG A 84 14.70 5.92 20.50
C ARG A 84 15.21 4.68 19.79
N MET A 85 14.34 3.73 19.43
CA MET A 85 14.70 2.66 18.50
C MET A 85 14.86 3.16 17.05
N ASP A 86 14.39 4.38 16.75
CA ASP A 86 14.54 5.04 15.46
C ASP A 86 15.07 6.47 15.67
N MET A 87 16.39 6.61 15.67
CA MET A 87 17.08 7.89 15.84
C MET A 87 17.55 8.41 14.49
N PHE A 88 17.17 9.64 14.16
CA PHE A 88 17.56 10.32 12.94
C PHE A 88 17.88 11.79 13.21
N ALA A 89 19.03 12.24 12.73
CA ALA A 89 19.47 13.63 12.91
C ALA A 89 19.41 14.09 14.38
N ASP A 90 20.01 13.28 15.27
CA ASP A 90 20.11 13.52 16.72
C ASP A 90 18.78 13.55 17.51
N ARG A 91 17.67 13.14 16.89
CA ARG A 91 16.32 13.10 17.49
C ARG A 91 15.62 11.78 17.20
N ALA A 92 14.57 11.46 17.95
CA ALA A 92 13.70 10.35 17.57
C ALA A 92 12.95 10.74 16.29
N MET A 93 12.84 9.82 15.32
CA MET A 93 12.18 10.08 14.04
C MET A 93 10.74 10.59 14.22
N LYS A 94 10.02 10.05 15.21
CA LYS A 94 8.64 10.46 15.52
C LYS A 94 8.51 11.96 15.88
N ASP A 95 9.56 12.56 16.43
CA ASP A 95 9.55 13.99 16.78
C ASP A 95 9.68 14.83 15.51
N TRP A 96 10.49 14.39 14.53
CA TRP A 96 10.52 14.99 13.20
C TRP A 96 9.18 14.87 12.48
N VAL A 97 8.55 13.70 12.54
CA VAL A 97 7.21 13.49 11.97
C VAL A 97 6.21 14.49 12.54
N THR A 98 6.24 14.72 13.85
CA THR A 98 5.34 15.69 14.53
C THR A 98 5.55 17.10 14.00
N ASP A 99 6.80 17.57 13.98
CA ASP A 99 7.14 18.93 13.59
C ASP A 99 6.86 19.18 12.09
N LEU A 100 7.29 18.26 11.23
CA LEU A 100 7.16 18.39 9.78
C LEU A 100 5.73 18.17 9.28
N ALA A 101 4.98 17.22 9.85
CA ALA A 101 3.56 17.03 9.51
C ALA A 101 2.73 18.27 9.88
N SER A 102 3.06 18.94 10.98
CA SER A 102 2.42 20.20 11.40
C SER A 102 2.80 21.38 10.49
N ALA A 103 4.02 21.38 9.94
CA ALA A 103 4.51 22.43 9.07
C ALA A 103 4.04 22.29 7.61
N ALA A 104 3.76 21.07 7.14
CA ALA A 104 3.47 20.78 5.73
C ALA A 104 2.07 21.22 5.28
N GLN A 105 1.94 21.61 4.01
CA GLN A 105 0.62 21.83 3.38
C GLN A 105 -0.16 20.53 3.26
N ILE A 106 0.52 19.44 2.89
CA ILE A 106 -0.04 18.11 2.66
C ILE A 106 0.92 17.05 3.24
N VAL A 107 0.37 15.99 3.82
CA VAL A 107 1.13 14.85 4.33
C VAL A 107 0.72 13.59 3.56
N VAL A 108 1.70 12.84 3.07
CA VAL A 108 1.51 11.62 2.28
C VAL A 108 2.21 10.45 2.97
N ALA A 109 1.46 9.40 3.28
CA ALA A 109 1.99 8.12 3.73
C ALA A 109 2.23 7.22 2.51
N ILE A 110 3.46 6.73 2.34
CA ILE A 110 3.79 5.81 1.25
C ILE A 110 4.13 4.43 1.79
N GLY A 111 3.40 3.46 1.26
CA GLY A 111 3.50 2.05 1.60
C GLY A 111 2.67 1.69 2.82
N ASP A 112 2.36 0.41 2.91
CA ASP A 112 1.49 -0.17 3.93
C ASP A 112 2.00 0.10 5.36
N CYS A 113 3.33 0.14 5.55
CA CYS A 113 3.95 0.53 6.81
C CYS A 113 3.53 1.94 7.27
N ALA A 114 3.62 2.94 6.39
CA ALA A 114 3.27 4.32 6.75
C ALA A 114 1.75 4.52 6.83
N CYS A 115 0.99 3.80 6.00
CA CYS A 115 -0.47 3.92 5.96
C CYS A 115 -1.11 3.28 7.20
N PHE A 116 -0.76 2.02 7.49
CA PHE A 116 -1.49 1.16 8.45
C PHE A 116 -0.58 0.44 9.45
N GLY A 117 0.75 0.63 9.40
CA GLY A 117 1.72 -0.03 10.27
C GLY A 117 2.32 -1.33 9.70
N GLY A 118 1.63 -1.98 8.76
CA GLY A 118 2.12 -3.15 8.02
C GLY A 118 2.78 -4.25 8.83
N ILE A 119 3.85 -4.84 8.29
CA ILE A 119 4.57 -5.96 8.90
C ILE A 119 5.15 -5.61 10.28
N PRO A 120 5.83 -4.45 10.49
CA PRO A 120 6.40 -4.14 11.81
C PRO A 120 5.35 -3.98 12.92
N ALA A 121 4.11 -3.63 12.58
CA ALA A 121 3.02 -3.48 13.55
C ALA A 121 2.29 -4.79 13.90
N MET A 122 2.69 -5.94 13.36
CA MET A 122 2.16 -7.24 13.76
C MET A 122 2.49 -7.57 15.22
N GLU A 123 1.66 -8.36 15.89
CA GLU A 123 2.01 -8.92 17.20
C GLU A 123 3.33 -9.73 17.13
N PRO A 124 4.24 -9.57 18.12
CA PRO A 124 4.09 -8.83 19.38
C PRO A 124 4.48 -7.34 19.33
N ASN A 125 4.75 -6.78 18.14
CA ASN A 125 5.10 -5.37 17.89
C ASN A 125 6.15 -4.79 18.86
N PRO A 126 7.38 -5.36 18.91
CA PRO A 126 8.39 -4.95 19.87
C PRO A 126 8.89 -3.51 19.67
N SER A 127 8.74 -2.97 18.45
CA SER A 127 9.10 -1.59 18.10
C SER A 127 7.99 -0.58 18.42
N ALA A 128 6.82 -1.02 18.89
CA ALA A 128 5.62 -0.19 19.02
C ALA A 128 5.39 0.63 17.73
N SER A 129 5.51 -0.04 16.59
CA SER A 129 5.33 0.52 15.26
C SER A 129 3.87 0.79 14.97
N THR A 130 3.59 1.93 14.34
CA THR A 130 2.24 2.32 13.91
C THR A 130 2.30 3.11 12.59
N GLY A 131 1.17 3.23 11.90
CA GLY A 131 1.03 4.09 10.72
C GLY A 131 0.84 5.56 11.12
N LEU A 132 0.85 6.48 10.15
CA LEU A 132 0.72 7.91 10.42
C LEU A 132 -0.64 8.25 11.03
N GLN A 133 -1.74 7.72 10.48
CA GLN A 133 -3.10 8.03 10.95
C GLN A 133 -3.98 6.80 11.18
N PHE A 134 -3.44 5.60 10.97
CA PHE A 134 -4.09 4.34 11.26
C PHE A 134 -3.11 3.37 11.91
N HIS A 135 -3.64 2.54 12.79
CA HIS A 135 -3.00 1.35 13.31
C HIS A 135 -3.83 0.14 12.89
N LYS A 136 -3.40 -0.56 11.84
CA LYS A 136 -4.27 -1.52 11.14
C LYS A 136 -5.60 -0.84 10.77
N ARG A 137 -6.74 -1.43 11.12
CA ARG A 137 -8.07 -0.83 10.88
C ARG A 137 -8.41 0.34 11.80
N ASP A 138 -7.70 0.49 12.92
CA ASP A 138 -8.04 1.49 13.91
C ASP A 138 -7.56 2.87 13.45
N ARG A 139 -8.51 3.78 13.25
CA ARG A 139 -8.20 5.19 12.98
C ARG A 139 -7.58 5.79 14.23
N GLY A 140 -6.41 6.39 14.09
CA GLY A 140 -5.64 6.91 15.21
C GLY A 140 -4.18 7.09 14.83
N GLY A 141 -3.48 6.00 14.53
CA GLY A 141 -2.06 6.03 14.16
C GLY A 141 -1.21 6.88 15.13
N PHE A 142 -0.08 7.39 14.65
CA PHE A 142 0.79 8.27 15.42
C PHE A 142 0.26 9.71 15.56
N LEU A 143 -0.27 10.29 14.47
CA LEU A 143 -0.71 11.70 14.43
C LEU A 143 -2.09 11.93 15.06
N GLY A 144 -2.82 10.86 15.37
CA GLY A 144 -4.18 10.92 15.92
C GLY A 144 -5.28 10.94 14.85
N PRO A 145 -6.51 10.54 15.21
CA PRO A 145 -7.62 10.40 14.27
C PRO A 145 -8.08 11.75 13.67
N ASP A 146 -7.82 12.83 14.40
CA ASP A 146 -8.26 14.20 14.09
C ASP A 146 -7.20 15.02 13.35
N PHE A 147 -5.99 14.49 13.13
CA PHE A 147 -4.95 15.20 12.39
C PHE A 147 -5.46 15.69 11.04
N ARG A 148 -5.15 16.96 10.73
CA ARG A 148 -5.32 17.60 9.43
C ARG A 148 -4.07 18.40 9.11
N SER A 149 -3.60 18.35 7.87
CA SER A 149 -2.52 19.20 7.37
C SER A 149 -2.95 20.67 7.30
N LYS A 150 -2.04 21.60 6.95
CA LYS A 150 -2.40 23.03 6.81
C LYS A 150 -3.48 23.31 5.76
N MET A 151 -3.64 22.42 4.78
CA MET A 151 -4.74 22.50 3.80
C MET A 151 -6.05 21.86 4.28
N GLY A 152 -6.12 21.39 5.53
CA GLY A 152 -7.32 20.75 6.08
C GLY A 152 -7.55 19.32 5.58
N LEU A 153 -6.55 18.70 4.94
CA LEU A 153 -6.63 17.32 4.45
C LEU A 153 -6.16 16.34 5.53
N PRO A 154 -6.73 15.12 5.60
CA PRO A 154 -6.11 14.05 6.37
C PRO A 154 -4.79 13.60 5.72
N VAL A 155 -4.08 12.66 6.34
CA VAL A 155 -2.94 12.02 5.68
C VAL A 155 -3.43 11.27 4.44
N ILE A 156 -2.83 11.55 3.28
CA ILE A 156 -3.13 10.82 2.03
C ILE A 156 -2.35 9.51 2.05
N ASN A 157 -3.06 8.38 2.03
CA ASN A 157 -2.48 7.04 2.09
C ASN A 157 -2.31 6.44 0.69
N ILE A 158 -1.07 6.10 0.33
CA ILE A 158 -0.74 5.31 -0.87
C ILE A 158 -0.21 3.95 -0.40
N PRO A 159 -1.09 2.98 -0.07
CA PRO A 159 -0.67 1.71 0.49
C PRO A 159 -0.07 0.76 -0.55
N GLY A 160 0.49 -0.34 -0.07
CA GLY A 160 1.23 -1.33 -0.85
C GLY A 160 2.53 -1.73 -0.16
N CYS A 161 2.98 -2.97 -0.36
CA CYS A 161 4.28 -3.44 0.15
C CYS A 161 5.14 -4.04 -0.98
N PRO A 162 5.83 -3.20 -1.78
CA PRO A 162 5.78 -1.73 -1.76
C PRO A 162 4.56 -1.15 -2.49
N ALA A 163 4.32 0.16 -2.34
CA ALA A 163 3.36 0.92 -3.13
C ALA A 163 3.78 0.95 -4.60
N HIS A 164 2.82 0.91 -5.53
CA HIS A 164 3.10 0.84 -6.96
C HIS A 164 3.83 2.11 -7.44
N PRO A 165 4.83 1.98 -8.33
CA PRO A 165 5.63 3.10 -8.83
C PRO A 165 4.77 4.27 -9.32
N ASP A 166 3.90 3.99 -10.30
CA ASP A 166 3.12 5.04 -10.97
C ASP A 166 2.03 5.65 -10.07
N TRP A 167 1.56 4.94 -9.03
CA TRP A 167 0.59 5.55 -8.11
C TRP A 167 1.27 6.62 -7.27
N ILE A 168 2.51 6.39 -6.86
CA ILE A 168 3.31 7.39 -6.14
C ILE A 168 3.50 8.63 -7.01
N THR A 169 4.01 8.45 -8.23
CA THR A 169 4.33 9.61 -9.09
C THR A 169 3.09 10.37 -9.54
N GLN A 170 2.01 9.69 -9.90
CA GLN A 170 0.77 10.36 -10.31
C GLN A 170 0.12 11.18 -9.19
N ILE A 171 0.14 10.68 -7.94
CA ILE A 171 -0.36 11.46 -6.81
C ILE A 171 0.56 12.65 -6.54
N LEU A 172 1.87 12.46 -6.50
CA LEU A 172 2.80 13.58 -6.28
C LEU A 172 2.67 14.67 -7.36
N VAL A 173 2.46 14.29 -8.63
CA VAL A 173 2.18 15.24 -9.72
C VAL A 173 0.86 15.96 -9.52
N ALA A 174 -0.20 15.26 -9.15
CA ALA A 174 -1.50 15.90 -8.87
C ALA A 174 -1.39 16.93 -7.73
N LEU A 175 -0.63 16.59 -6.67
CA LEU A 175 -0.38 17.51 -5.56
C LEU A 175 0.49 18.70 -6.01
N ALA A 176 1.58 18.45 -6.73
CA ALA A 176 2.52 19.49 -7.18
C ALA A 176 1.91 20.48 -8.18
N THR A 177 0.94 20.03 -8.99
CA THR A 177 0.22 20.86 -9.97
C THR A 177 -0.99 21.59 -9.37
N GLY A 178 -1.16 21.57 -8.04
CA GLY A 178 -2.23 22.27 -7.34
C GLY A 178 -3.61 21.60 -7.47
N ARG A 179 -3.65 20.34 -7.91
CA ARG A 179 -4.89 19.56 -8.12
C ARG A 179 -5.25 18.70 -6.92
N ALA A 180 -4.74 19.04 -5.73
CA ALA A 180 -5.07 18.32 -4.49
C ALA A 180 -6.59 18.27 -4.22
N GLY A 181 -7.33 19.34 -4.57
CA GLY A 181 -8.79 19.38 -4.45
C GLY A 181 -9.55 18.43 -5.37
N ASP A 182 -8.91 17.91 -6.42
CA ASP A 182 -9.50 16.92 -7.34
C ASP A 182 -9.37 15.49 -6.78
N ILE A 183 -8.52 15.27 -5.76
CA ILE A 183 -8.28 13.94 -5.21
C ILE A 183 -9.39 13.60 -4.21
N THR A 184 -10.29 12.71 -4.63
CA THR A 184 -11.26 12.10 -3.72
C THR A 184 -10.61 10.96 -2.96
N LEU A 185 -10.81 10.93 -1.64
CA LEU A 185 -10.27 9.91 -0.75
C LEU A 185 -11.39 9.02 -0.21
N ASP A 186 -11.11 7.72 -0.06
CA ASP A 186 -11.98 6.79 0.64
C ASP A 186 -11.86 6.91 2.18
N GLU A 187 -12.58 6.07 2.91
CA GLU A 187 -12.59 6.03 4.38
C GLU A 187 -11.24 5.69 5.02
N LEU A 188 -10.33 5.07 4.26
CA LEU A 188 -8.96 4.77 4.65
C LEU A 188 -7.97 5.83 4.17
N HIS A 189 -8.49 6.97 3.72
CA HIS A 189 -7.74 8.09 3.14
C HIS A 189 -6.92 7.73 1.90
N ARG A 190 -7.37 6.73 1.12
CA ARG A 190 -6.70 6.32 -0.12
C ARG A 190 -7.32 7.02 -1.32
N PRO A 191 -6.53 7.43 -2.33
CA PRO A 191 -7.07 8.01 -3.56
C PRO A 191 -8.04 7.06 -4.29
N GLU A 192 -9.32 7.43 -4.40
CA GLU A 192 -10.35 6.59 -5.04
C GLU A 192 -10.00 6.22 -6.49
N THR A 193 -9.26 7.07 -7.19
CA THR A 193 -8.76 6.83 -8.56
C THR A 193 -8.11 5.47 -8.72
N PHE A 194 -7.39 4.99 -7.69
CA PHE A 194 -6.74 3.67 -7.70
C PHE A 194 -7.51 2.64 -6.86
N PHE A 195 -8.00 3.04 -5.69
CA PHE A 195 -8.42 2.10 -4.65
C PHE A 195 -9.93 1.79 -4.66
N LYS A 196 -10.68 2.23 -5.68
CA LYS A 196 -12.13 1.92 -5.81
C LYS A 196 -12.44 0.52 -6.34
N THR A 197 -11.47 -0.14 -6.97
CA THR A 197 -11.67 -1.49 -7.54
C THR A 197 -10.78 -2.52 -6.86
N PHE A 198 -11.22 -3.77 -6.90
CA PHE A 198 -10.47 -4.88 -6.37
C PHE A 198 -9.37 -5.36 -7.31
N THR A 199 -8.34 -5.97 -6.75
CA THR A 199 -7.25 -6.61 -7.49
C THR A 199 -7.79 -7.68 -8.41
N GLN A 200 -8.91 -8.32 -8.05
CA GLN A 200 -9.62 -9.25 -8.92
C GLN A 200 -10.06 -8.61 -10.26
N THR A 201 -10.37 -7.31 -10.28
CA THR A 201 -10.73 -6.59 -11.50
C THR A 201 -9.53 -6.57 -12.46
N GLY A 202 -9.71 -7.13 -13.66
CA GLY A 202 -8.62 -7.31 -14.64
C GLY A 202 -7.77 -8.57 -14.45
N CYS A 203 -8.04 -9.38 -13.42
CA CYS A 203 -7.29 -10.63 -13.20
C CYS A 203 -7.53 -11.61 -14.36
N THR A 204 -6.46 -12.12 -14.96
CA THR A 204 -6.52 -13.09 -16.07
C THR A 204 -7.11 -14.44 -15.67
N ARG A 205 -7.27 -14.71 -14.36
CA ARG A 205 -7.89 -15.92 -13.81
C ARG A 205 -9.36 -15.72 -13.38
N VAL A 206 -9.97 -14.58 -13.70
CA VAL A 206 -11.31 -14.24 -13.19
C VAL A 206 -12.39 -15.24 -13.64
N GLN A 207 -12.28 -15.81 -14.83
CA GLN A 207 -13.23 -16.84 -15.30
C GLN A 207 -13.14 -18.13 -14.48
N PHE A 208 -11.94 -18.56 -14.09
CA PHE A 208 -11.78 -19.69 -13.18
C PHE A 208 -12.35 -19.38 -11.79
N PHE A 209 -12.20 -18.14 -11.33
CA PHE A 209 -12.84 -17.72 -10.09
C PHE A 209 -14.37 -17.82 -10.21
N GLU A 210 -14.93 -17.36 -11.33
CA GLU A 210 -16.37 -17.38 -11.57
C GLU A 210 -16.91 -18.81 -11.46
N TYR A 211 -16.35 -19.73 -12.25
CA TYR A 211 -16.76 -21.14 -12.30
C TYR A 211 -16.28 -22.01 -11.13
N LYS A 212 -15.71 -21.40 -10.09
CA LYS A 212 -15.19 -22.08 -8.89
C LYS A 212 -14.15 -23.17 -9.21
N GLN A 213 -13.35 -22.95 -10.24
CA GLN A 213 -12.25 -23.83 -10.64
C GLN A 213 -10.97 -23.38 -9.95
N SER A 214 -10.30 -24.31 -9.26
CA SER A 214 -9.03 -24.05 -8.58
C SER A 214 -7.89 -24.74 -9.29
N THR A 215 -6.69 -24.17 -9.18
CA THR A 215 -5.47 -24.96 -9.36
C THR A 215 -5.20 -25.78 -8.09
N MET A 216 -4.51 -26.91 -8.24
CA MET A 216 -4.11 -27.81 -7.16
C MET A 216 -2.60 -27.78 -6.88
N SER A 217 -1.81 -27.07 -7.70
CA SER A 217 -0.36 -26.94 -7.58
C SER A 217 0.11 -25.52 -7.95
N PHE A 218 1.22 -25.10 -7.33
CA PHE A 218 1.99 -23.95 -7.82
C PHE A 218 2.77 -24.32 -9.08
N GLY A 219 3.13 -23.32 -9.89
CA GLY A 219 3.97 -23.53 -11.08
C GLY A 219 3.22 -23.87 -12.36
N GLU A 220 1.90 -24.06 -12.31
CA GLU A 220 1.06 -24.33 -13.50
C GLU A 220 0.83 -23.09 -14.39
N GLY A 221 1.43 -21.93 -14.06
CA GLY A 221 1.14 -20.66 -14.72
C GLY A 221 -0.36 -20.32 -14.67
N THR A 222 -0.85 -19.47 -15.56
CA THR A 222 -2.30 -19.20 -15.72
C THR A 222 -3.04 -20.29 -16.50
N ARG A 223 -2.40 -21.44 -16.74
CA ARG A 223 -2.97 -22.55 -17.51
C ARG A 223 -4.13 -23.20 -16.80
N THR A 224 -4.11 -23.17 -15.46
CA THR A 224 -5.11 -23.82 -14.62
C THR A 224 -5.59 -22.88 -13.51
N GLY A 225 -6.91 -22.77 -13.41
CA GLY A 225 -7.63 -22.45 -12.17
C GLY A 225 -7.36 -21.10 -11.50
N CYS A 226 -8.16 -20.83 -10.48
CA CYS A 226 -8.02 -19.68 -9.61
C CYS A 226 -7.11 -20.02 -8.41
N LEU A 227 -6.41 -19.02 -7.89
CA LEU A 227 -5.57 -19.14 -6.68
C LEU A 227 -6.35 -18.85 -5.38
N PHE A 228 -7.62 -18.44 -5.47
CA PHE A 228 -8.44 -18.06 -4.30
C PHE A 228 -8.88 -19.26 -3.46
N TYR A 229 -9.14 -20.42 -4.05
CA TYR A 229 -9.80 -21.52 -3.34
C TYR A 229 -8.85 -22.37 -2.49
N GLU A 230 -7.63 -22.59 -2.96
CA GLU A 230 -6.64 -23.39 -2.22
C GLU A 230 -5.46 -22.56 -1.71
N PHE A 231 -5.02 -21.54 -2.47
CA PHE A 231 -3.73 -20.87 -2.24
C PHE A 231 -3.83 -19.51 -1.52
N GLY A 232 -4.98 -19.18 -0.95
CA GLY A 232 -5.13 -18.00 -0.10
C GLY A 232 -5.10 -16.67 -0.85
N CYS A 233 -5.29 -16.65 -2.17
CA CYS A 233 -5.32 -15.39 -2.92
C CYS A 233 -6.41 -14.47 -2.39
N ARG A 234 -6.03 -13.23 -2.04
CA ARG A 234 -6.93 -12.22 -1.49
C ARG A 234 -7.44 -11.20 -2.50
N GLY A 235 -7.17 -11.41 -3.78
CA GLY A 235 -7.54 -10.46 -4.84
C GLY A 235 -9.00 -9.95 -4.82
N PRO A 236 -10.01 -10.77 -4.45
CA PRO A 236 -11.41 -10.33 -4.29
C PRO A 236 -11.72 -9.48 -3.04
N MET A 237 -10.73 -9.26 -2.17
CA MET A 237 -10.83 -8.54 -0.88
C MET A 237 -9.66 -7.54 -0.75
N THR A 238 -9.11 -7.09 -1.87
CA THR A 238 -7.92 -6.21 -1.88
C THR A 238 -8.14 -5.13 -2.91
N HIS A 239 -8.32 -3.90 -2.45
CA HIS A 239 -8.46 -2.70 -3.24
C HIS A 239 -7.14 -2.37 -3.92
N SER A 240 -7.03 -2.69 -5.21
CA SER A 240 -5.91 -2.23 -6.03
C SER A 240 -6.18 -2.45 -7.50
N PRO A 241 -5.60 -1.63 -8.39
CA PRO A 241 -5.65 -1.86 -9.82
C PRO A 241 -4.48 -2.71 -10.33
N CYS A 242 -3.77 -3.51 -9.51
CA CYS A 242 -2.53 -4.22 -9.91
C CYS A 242 -2.65 -5.16 -11.14
N ASN A 243 -3.87 -5.58 -11.49
CA ASN A 243 -4.11 -6.39 -12.70
C ASN A 243 -4.53 -5.55 -13.92
N ARG A 244 -4.76 -4.25 -13.74
CA ARG A 244 -5.10 -3.28 -14.80
C ARG A 244 -3.92 -2.35 -15.10
N ILE A 245 -3.27 -1.86 -14.03
CA ILE A 245 -2.01 -1.11 -14.05
C ILE A 245 -0.94 -2.10 -13.61
N LEU A 246 -0.06 -2.46 -14.55
CA LEU A 246 0.93 -3.52 -14.35
C LEU A 246 2.20 -2.99 -13.71
N TRP A 247 2.77 -3.81 -12.83
CA TRP A 247 4.05 -3.52 -12.19
C TRP A 247 5.18 -3.48 -13.21
N ASN A 248 5.80 -2.32 -13.42
CA ASN A 248 6.91 -2.13 -14.37
C ASN A 248 6.55 -2.63 -15.78
N ARG A 249 5.29 -2.43 -16.20
CA ARG A 249 4.69 -2.98 -17.44
C ARG A 249 4.75 -4.51 -17.56
N GLN A 250 5.05 -5.23 -16.48
CA GLN A 250 5.16 -6.68 -16.44
C GLN A 250 4.03 -7.32 -15.64
N SER A 251 3.67 -8.54 -16.03
CA SER A 251 2.75 -9.37 -15.26
C SER A 251 3.36 -9.71 -13.89
N SER A 252 2.62 -9.44 -12.82
CA SER A 252 3.03 -9.77 -11.46
C SER A 252 1.92 -10.52 -10.71
N LYS A 253 2.26 -11.02 -9.51
CA LYS A 253 1.33 -11.70 -8.58
C LYS A 253 0.41 -12.71 -9.31
N THR A 254 -0.89 -12.44 -9.36
CA THR A 254 -1.88 -13.39 -9.89
C THR A 254 -1.67 -13.72 -11.36
N ARG A 255 -1.14 -12.78 -12.15
CA ARG A 255 -0.78 -13.00 -13.57
C ARG A 255 0.50 -13.83 -13.71
N ALA A 256 1.37 -13.79 -12.70
CA ALA A 256 2.61 -14.56 -12.64
C ALA A 256 2.51 -15.88 -11.83
N GLY A 257 1.29 -16.28 -11.42
CA GLY A 257 1.08 -17.54 -10.69
C GLY A 257 1.25 -17.47 -9.16
N MET A 258 1.33 -16.26 -8.61
CA MET A 258 1.45 -16.02 -7.18
C MET A 258 0.15 -15.38 -6.62
N PRO A 259 -0.43 -15.88 -5.50
CA PRO A 259 -1.62 -15.27 -4.91
C PRO A 259 -1.38 -13.80 -4.53
N CYS A 260 -2.42 -12.97 -4.69
CA CYS A 260 -2.43 -11.66 -4.05
C CYS A 260 -2.48 -11.87 -2.54
N LEU A 261 -1.64 -11.15 -1.80
CA LEU A 261 -1.54 -11.27 -0.34
C LEU A 261 -2.29 -10.16 0.41
N GLY A 262 -2.94 -9.24 -0.30
CA GLY A 262 -3.67 -8.14 0.32
C GLY A 262 -2.83 -6.96 0.79
N CYS A 263 -1.64 -6.74 0.21
CA CYS A 263 -0.67 -5.76 0.72
C CYS A 263 -1.05 -4.28 0.63
N THR A 264 -2.28 -3.96 0.21
CA THR A 264 -2.85 -2.62 0.19
C THR A 264 -3.97 -2.43 1.23
N GLU A 265 -4.29 -3.47 1.99
CA GLU A 265 -5.34 -3.43 3.00
C GLU A 265 -4.75 -3.33 4.42
N PRO A 266 -5.47 -2.69 5.36
CA PRO A 266 -4.98 -2.51 6.73
C PRO A 266 -4.68 -3.79 7.50
N GLU A 267 -5.28 -4.91 7.11
CA GLU A 267 -5.04 -6.23 7.70
C GLU A 267 -3.73 -6.85 7.25
N PHE A 268 -3.02 -6.25 6.28
CA PHE A 268 -1.77 -6.81 5.82
C PHE A 268 -0.68 -6.75 6.90
N PRO A 269 0.10 -7.84 7.06
CA PRO A 269 -0.17 -9.18 6.54
C PRO A 269 -1.29 -9.90 7.31
N HIS A 270 -2.16 -10.59 6.58
CA HIS A 270 -3.31 -11.27 7.18
C HIS A 270 -2.89 -12.39 8.15
N PHE A 271 -3.68 -12.54 9.22
CA PHE A 271 -3.47 -13.53 10.29
C PHE A 271 -2.09 -13.42 10.96
N ASP A 272 -1.46 -12.25 10.92
CA ASP A 272 -0.13 -12.01 11.48
C ASP A 272 0.90 -13.08 11.05
N LEU A 273 0.80 -13.53 9.80
CA LEU A 273 1.65 -14.56 9.21
C LEU A 273 1.71 -15.88 10.01
N ALA A 274 0.67 -16.20 10.78
CA ALA A 274 0.61 -17.43 11.56
C ALA A 274 0.90 -18.67 10.68
N PRO A 275 1.65 -19.67 11.17
CA PRO A 275 2.02 -20.83 10.37
C PRO A 275 0.82 -21.47 9.65
N GLY A 276 0.93 -21.62 8.33
CA GLY A 276 -0.11 -22.23 7.50
C GLY A 276 -1.19 -21.27 6.98
N THR A 277 -1.01 -19.95 7.09
CA THR A 277 -2.00 -18.95 6.63
C THR A 277 -1.66 -18.27 5.30
N VAL A 278 -0.37 -18.11 4.97
CA VAL A 278 0.08 -17.28 3.82
C VAL A 278 -0.35 -17.82 2.45
N PHE A 279 -0.25 -19.13 2.24
CA PHE A 279 -0.56 -19.79 0.95
C PHE A 279 -1.70 -20.78 1.07
N LYS A 280 -2.66 -20.49 1.95
CA LYS A 280 -3.77 -21.39 2.21
C LYS A 280 -5.05 -20.62 2.47
N THR A 281 -6.06 -20.95 1.70
CA THR A 281 -7.41 -20.44 1.94
C THR A 281 -7.96 -21.13 3.18
N GLN A 282 -8.26 -20.33 4.20
CA GLN A 282 -8.87 -20.83 5.42
C GLN A 282 -10.32 -21.23 5.13
N LYS A 283 -10.73 -22.43 5.55
CA LYS A 283 -12.06 -22.97 5.23
C LYS A 283 -12.78 -23.47 6.49
N VAL A 284 -14.08 -23.22 6.56
CA VAL A 284 -15.01 -23.85 7.50
C VAL A 284 -15.42 -25.21 6.95
N SER A 285 -15.33 -26.25 7.78
CA SER A 285 -15.62 -27.65 7.40
C SER A 285 -14.88 -28.13 6.14
N GLY A 286 -13.70 -27.57 5.87
CA GLY A 286 -12.86 -27.94 4.72
C GLY A 286 -13.38 -27.52 3.34
N MET A 287 -14.54 -26.87 3.25
CA MET A 287 -15.20 -26.59 1.96
C MET A 287 -15.50 -25.10 1.73
N ILE A 288 -15.93 -24.38 2.76
CA ILE A 288 -16.44 -23.01 2.62
C ILE A 288 -15.33 -22.04 3.02
N PRO A 289 -14.91 -21.09 2.17
CA PRO A 289 -13.95 -20.06 2.57
C PRO A 289 -14.43 -19.34 3.84
N ARG A 290 -13.53 -19.22 4.83
CA ARG A 290 -13.81 -18.51 6.08
C ARG A 290 -14.13 -17.05 5.79
N GLU A 291 -13.36 -16.44 4.88
CA GLU A 291 -13.58 -15.09 4.37
C GLU A 291 -14.07 -15.19 2.92
N VAL A 292 -15.18 -14.52 2.64
CA VAL A 292 -15.78 -14.43 1.30
C VAL A 292 -15.46 -13.07 0.68
N PRO A 293 -15.59 -12.93 -0.65
CA PRO A 293 -15.37 -11.65 -1.32
C PRO A 293 -16.13 -10.51 -0.66
N GLU A 294 -15.53 -9.32 -0.67
CA GLU A 294 -16.09 -8.15 -0.02
C GLU A 294 -17.49 -7.81 -0.57
N GLY A 295 -18.40 -7.42 0.33
CA GLY A 295 -19.80 -7.15 0.00
C GLY A 295 -20.69 -8.40 -0.20
N SER A 296 -20.16 -9.61 -0.04
CA SER A 296 -20.94 -10.86 -0.07
C SER A 296 -21.10 -11.46 1.33
N ASP A 297 -22.20 -12.18 1.56
CA ASP A 297 -22.38 -13.05 2.73
C ASP A 297 -22.20 -14.53 2.35
N HIS A 298 -21.97 -15.41 3.34
CA HIS A 298 -21.72 -16.84 3.09
C HIS A 298 -22.89 -17.55 2.39
N LEU A 299 -24.14 -17.20 2.69
CA LEU A 299 -25.31 -17.85 2.09
C LEU A 299 -25.39 -17.52 0.60
N THR A 300 -25.34 -16.24 0.27
CA THR A 300 -25.36 -15.77 -1.13
C THR A 300 -24.15 -16.30 -1.90
N TYR A 301 -22.97 -16.28 -1.28
CA TYR A 301 -21.75 -16.84 -1.87
C TYR A 301 -21.90 -18.33 -2.19
N MET A 302 -22.43 -19.14 -1.27
CA MET A 302 -22.63 -20.57 -1.49
C MET A 302 -23.65 -20.85 -2.60
N ALA A 303 -24.77 -20.11 -2.63
CA ALA A 303 -25.77 -20.23 -3.67
C ALA A 303 -25.17 -19.92 -5.06
N HIS A 304 -24.42 -18.82 -5.16
CA HIS A 304 -23.72 -18.44 -6.38
C HIS A 304 -22.66 -19.47 -6.77
N ALA A 305 -21.89 -19.98 -5.81
CA ALA A 305 -20.87 -21.00 -6.05
C ALA A 305 -21.45 -22.31 -6.57
N ALA A 306 -22.60 -22.74 -6.05
CA ALA A 306 -23.29 -23.93 -6.54
C ALA A 306 -23.76 -23.74 -7.99
N ALA A 307 -24.42 -22.62 -8.29
CA ALA A 307 -24.88 -22.30 -9.64
C ALA A 307 -23.70 -22.23 -10.63
N ALA A 308 -22.62 -21.54 -10.26
CA ALA A 308 -21.46 -21.37 -11.13
C ALA A 308 -20.71 -22.68 -11.40
N ARG A 309 -20.67 -23.62 -10.44
CA ARG A 309 -20.10 -24.97 -10.67
C ARG A 309 -20.95 -25.80 -11.63
N ILE A 310 -22.27 -25.68 -11.55
CA ILE A 310 -23.20 -26.38 -12.45
C ILE A 310 -23.08 -25.81 -13.88
N ALA A 311 -22.98 -24.49 -13.99
CA ALA A 311 -22.85 -23.79 -15.27
C ALA A 311 -21.42 -23.83 -15.87
N ALA A 312 -20.45 -24.41 -15.15
CA ALA A 312 -19.05 -24.37 -15.55
C ALA A 312 -18.84 -25.10 -16.90
N PRO A 313 -18.35 -24.41 -17.95
CA PRO A 313 -18.11 -25.03 -19.24
C PRO A 313 -16.94 -26.01 -19.16
N GLN A 314 -16.92 -27.02 -20.04
CA GLN A 314 -15.91 -28.09 -19.99
C GLN A 314 -14.47 -27.56 -20.12
N TRP A 315 -14.25 -26.56 -20.99
CA TRP A 315 -12.94 -25.91 -21.17
C TRP A 315 -12.39 -25.27 -19.88
N SER A 316 -13.23 -24.91 -18.91
CA SER A 316 -12.77 -24.31 -17.64
C SER A 316 -12.00 -25.30 -16.75
N LYS A 317 -12.04 -26.59 -17.09
CA LYS A 317 -11.31 -27.68 -16.44
C LYS A 317 -10.11 -28.17 -17.26
N GLU A 318 -9.93 -27.64 -18.46
CA GLU A 318 -8.86 -28.02 -19.38
C GLU A 318 -7.68 -27.06 -19.24
N ASN A 319 -6.47 -27.55 -19.56
CA ASN A 319 -5.28 -26.71 -19.56
C ASN A 319 -5.38 -25.68 -20.69
N MET A 320 -5.36 -24.40 -20.33
CA MET A 320 -5.25 -23.33 -21.32
C MET A 320 -3.80 -23.14 -21.72
N PHE A 321 -3.52 -23.03 -23.02
CA PHE A 321 -2.22 -22.58 -23.49
C PHE A 321 -2.01 -21.12 -23.11
N VAL A 322 -0.82 -20.79 -22.62
CA VAL A 322 -0.44 -19.43 -22.21
C VAL A 322 0.89 -19.13 -22.90
N VAL A 323 0.92 -18.05 -23.68
CA VAL A 323 2.13 -17.47 -24.31
C VAL A 323 2.88 -16.64 -23.29
#